data_AF-A0A1F8X950-F1
#
_entry.id   AF-A0A1F8X950-F1
#
_cell.length_a   1.000
_cell.length_b   1.000
_cell.length_c   1.000
_cell.angle_alpha   90.00
_cell.angle_beta   90.00
_cell.angle_gamma   90.00
#
_symmetry.space_group_name_H-M   'P 1'
#
loop_
_entity.id
_entity.type
_entity.pdbx_description
1 polymer ?
#
loop_
_entity_poly.entity_id
_entity_poly.type
_entity_poly.pdbx_seq_one_letter_code
_entity_poly.pdbx_strand_id
1 'polypeptide(L)'
;MGKISKTSFFAFLLAFAASPAFADVMCNYGDTQRLDVYLKKGREAEKEGKPLNAILFFQAADEYCGNRDEARRGIMRIGARMGAAAAAKGRLFANRDILTTVPDEDCRRWSRNYYLVPNPYEPPVPGLCTTKSGGMRVQIEGSAGAYDWYEATFNYRESDALVLKVLRSSPHDFGAYEAAQRHFKKRHQLNHAGYTLDTAHLMELRKTASSNVTAILLQEQKDLAAPKEADRSLSQLEAALKWASYAGEEETARVIKRAIDRGDDALMEKSITDLHEALEYYSFAEKMEKVRMVEMRADELGMNALSDNDPGAALNFFMLSGNRGQAEKARVLIETGPKAATGKKTAGPTPAKKRP
;
A
#
# COMPACT_ATOMS: atom_id res chain seq x y z
N MET A 1 27.18 56.02 -21.68
CA MET A 1 25.77 55.57 -21.62
C MET A 1 25.71 54.16 -22.21
N GLY A 2 25.65 53.13 -21.36
CA GLY A 2 25.67 51.72 -21.79
C GLY A 2 24.30 51.24 -22.25
N LYS A 3 24.23 50.59 -23.42
CA LYS A 3 23.00 50.00 -23.97
C LYS A 3 22.63 48.75 -23.17
N ILE A 4 21.60 48.85 -22.34
CA ILE A 4 21.00 47.70 -21.65
C ILE A 4 20.30 46.84 -22.70
N SER A 5 20.69 45.57 -22.83
CA SER A 5 20.07 44.65 -23.77
C SER A 5 18.69 44.19 -23.26
N LYS A 6 17.75 43.96 -24.18
CA LYS A 6 16.38 43.52 -23.87
C LYS A 6 16.32 42.23 -23.03
N THR A 7 17.35 41.39 -23.08
CA THR A 7 17.45 40.16 -22.27
C THR A 7 17.74 40.44 -20.79
N SER A 8 18.47 41.51 -20.47
CA SER A 8 18.73 41.89 -19.07
C SER A 8 17.48 42.49 -18.40
N PHE A 9 16.59 43.12 -19.17
CA PHE A 9 15.34 43.70 -18.65
C PHE A 9 14.30 42.62 -18.29
N PHE A 10 14.25 41.52 -19.04
CA PHE A 10 13.33 40.41 -18.77
C PHE A 10 13.74 39.58 -17.54
N ALA A 11 15.05 39.38 -17.32
CA ALA A 11 15.55 38.71 -16.11
C ALA A 11 15.26 39.53 -14.83
N PHE A 12 15.30 40.86 -14.92
CA PHE A 12 14.98 41.75 -13.80
C PHE A 12 13.48 41.73 -13.47
N LEU A 13 12.59 41.66 -14.47
CA LEU A 13 11.14 41.55 -14.26
C LEU A 13 10.71 40.21 -13.65
N LEU A 14 11.37 39.10 -14.01
CA LEU A 14 11.12 37.78 -13.41
C LEU A 14 11.61 37.68 -11.96
N ALA A 15 12.71 38.38 -11.60
CA ALA A 15 13.20 38.42 -10.22
C ALA A 15 12.28 39.23 -9.27
N PHE A 16 11.63 40.28 -9.77
CA PHE A 16 10.68 41.07 -8.98
C PHE A 16 9.32 40.39 -8.81
N ALA A 17 8.85 39.62 -9.80
CA ALA A 17 7.59 38.89 -9.72
C ALA A 17 7.58 37.72 -8.72
N ALA A 18 8.74 37.26 -8.24
CA ALA A 18 8.87 36.16 -7.30
C ALA A 18 9.08 36.58 -5.84
N SER A 19 9.10 37.88 -5.54
CA SER A 19 9.27 38.35 -4.16
C SER A 19 7.94 38.24 -3.40
N PRO A 20 7.87 37.51 -2.26
CA PRO A 20 6.64 37.35 -1.48
C PRO A 20 6.04 38.69 -1.01
N ALA A 21 6.85 39.75 -0.97
CA ALA A 21 6.40 41.12 -0.69
C ALA A 21 5.38 41.67 -1.70
N PHE A 22 5.30 41.18 -2.95
CA PHE A 22 4.29 41.64 -3.91
C PHE A 22 2.93 40.94 -3.74
N ALA A 23 2.89 39.75 -3.14
CA ALA A 23 1.64 39.06 -2.86
C ALA A 23 0.81 39.81 -1.80
N ASP A 24 1.48 40.43 -0.81
CA ASP A 24 0.82 41.24 0.22
C ASP A 24 0.27 42.57 -0.33
N VAL A 25 0.88 43.12 -1.38
CA VAL A 25 0.41 44.39 -2.01
C VAL A 25 -0.91 44.21 -2.76
N MET A 26 -1.26 42.98 -3.14
CA MET A 26 -2.52 42.66 -3.83
C MET A 26 -3.65 42.29 -2.87
N CYS A 27 -3.42 42.26 -1.55
CA CYS A 27 -4.48 42.03 -0.58
C CYS A 27 -5.42 43.23 -0.53
N ASN A 28 -6.73 42.99 -0.70
CA ASN A 28 -7.73 44.02 -0.47
C ASN A 28 -7.75 44.37 1.03
N TYR A 29 -7.82 45.66 1.37
CA TYR A 29 -7.93 46.13 2.76
C TYR A 29 -9.09 45.46 3.54
N GLY A 30 -10.16 45.07 2.83
CA GLY A 30 -11.25 44.29 3.43
C GLY A 30 -10.86 42.88 3.91
N ASP A 31 -9.87 42.25 3.28
CA ASP A 31 -9.44 40.88 3.64
C ASP A 31 -8.56 40.90 4.89
N THR A 32 -7.72 41.91 5.07
CA THR A 32 -6.87 42.05 6.28
C THR A 32 -7.71 42.36 7.52
N GLN A 33 -8.74 43.20 7.42
CA GLN A 33 -9.67 43.44 8.54
C GLN A 33 -10.42 42.17 8.95
N ARG A 34 -10.87 41.36 7.98
CA ARG A 34 -11.54 40.08 8.25
C ARG A 34 -10.59 39.08 8.89
N LEU A 35 -9.38 38.95 8.36
CA LEU A 35 -8.32 38.15 8.94
C LEU A 35 -8.14 38.47 10.44
N ASP A 36 -7.99 39.74 10.79
CA ASP A 36 -7.81 40.18 12.18
C ASP A 36 -9.00 39.84 13.08
N VAL A 37 -10.23 39.99 12.57
CA VAL A 37 -11.46 39.62 13.29
C VAL A 37 -11.49 38.12 13.58
N TYR A 38 -11.18 37.28 12.59
CA TYR A 38 -11.14 35.82 12.78
C TYR A 38 -10.01 35.38 13.71
N LEU A 39 -8.82 35.99 13.60
CA LEU A 39 -7.72 35.73 14.54
C LEU A 39 -8.12 36.08 15.98
N LYS A 40 -8.80 37.22 16.19
CA LYS A 40 -9.31 37.62 17.50
C LYS A 40 -10.32 36.61 18.05
N LYS A 41 -11.33 36.24 17.26
CA LYS A 41 -12.34 35.23 17.63
C LYS A 41 -11.71 33.87 17.92
N GLY A 42 -10.70 33.45 17.15
CA GLY A 42 -9.94 32.23 17.36
C GLY A 42 -9.21 32.20 18.71
N ARG A 43 -8.54 33.31 19.07
CA ARG A 43 -7.88 33.47 20.38
C ARG A 43 -8.87 33.46 21.54
N GLU A 44 -10.00 34.13 21.39
CA GLU A 44 -11.07 34.17 22.41
C GLU A 44 -11.65 32.77 22.63
N ALA A 45 -12.03 32.07 21.56
CA ALA A 45 -12.53 30.70 21.64
C ALA A 45 -11.51 29.72 22.27
N GLU A 46 -10.22 29.88 21.97
CA GLU A 46 -9.17 29.06 22.59
C GLU A 46 -9.05 29.34 24.09
N LYS A 47 -9.10 30.61 24.52
CA LYS A 47 -9.08 31.00 25.95
C LYS A 47 -10.29 30.47 26.71
N GLU A 48 -11.45 30.42 26.05
CA GLU A 48 -12.68 29.85 26.61
C GLU A 48 -12.70 28.32 26.66
N GLY A 49 -11.64 27.64 26.21
CA GLY A 49 -11.58 26.18 26.18
C GLY A 49 -12.50 25.57 25.11
N LYS A 50 -12.78 26.28 24.02
CA LYS A 50 -13.59 25.84 22.87
C LYS A 50 -12.70 25.55 21.65
N PRO A 51 -11.89 24.47 21.67
CA PRO A 51 -10.85 24.22 20.66
C PRO A 51 -11.39 24.02 19.25
N LEU A 52 -12.57 23.40 19.09
CA LEU A 52 -13.18 23.19 17.77
C LEU A 52 -13.55 24.53 17.12
N ASN A 53 -14.16 25.43 17.91
CA ASN A 53 -14.52 26.76 17.45
C ASN A 53 -13.28 27.58 17.08
N ALA A 54 -12.22 27.48 17.91
CA ALA A 54 -10.96 28.15 17.64
C ALA A 54 -10.32 27.68 16.32
N ILE A 55 -10.30 26.36 16.04
CA ILE A 55 -9.81 25.85 14.74
C ILE A 55 -10.65 26.40 13.59
N LEU A 56 -11.98 26.40 13.70
CA LEU A 56 -12.85 26.92 12.64
C LEU A 56 -12.58 28.40 12.34
N PHE A 57 -12.37 29.22 13.38
CA PHE A 57 -12.01 30.63 13.18
C PHE A 57 -10.60 30.80 12.60
N PHE A 58 -9.61 30.03 13.05
CA PHE A 58 -8.29 30.08 12.44
C PHE A 58 -8.25 29.56 11.01
N GLN A 59 -9.08 28.58 10.65
CA GLN A 59 -9.23 28.12 9.26
C GLN A 59 -9.84 29.21 8.38
N ALA A 60 -10.90 29.87 8.85
CA ALA A 60 -11.46 31.02 8.14
C ALA A 60 -10.41 32.13 7.95
N ALA A 61 -9.59 32.40 8.96
CA ALA A 61 -8.46 33.33 8.85
C ALA A 61 -7.43 32.90 7.78
N ASP A 62 -7.09 31.62 7.66
CA ASP A 62 -6.11 31.11 6.67
C ASP A 62 -6.59 31.22 5.21
N GLU A 63 -7.88 31.45 4.98
CA GLU A 63 -8.41 31.69 3.64
C GLU A 63 -8.24 33.14 3.14
N TYR A 64 -8.08 34.10 4.04
CA TYR A 64 -7.92 35.51 3.68
C TYR A 64 -6.47 35.86 3.32
N CYS A 65 -6.32 36.91 2.51
CA CYS A 65 -5.02 37.47 2.14
C CYS A 65 -4.39 38.22 3.34
N GLY A 66 -3.09 38.03 3.57
CA GLY A 66 -2.34 38.64 4.67
C GLY A 66 -1.43 37.65 5.42
N ASN A 67 -0.97 38.02 6.62
CA ASN A 67 -0.11 37.18 7.46
C ASN A 67 -0.90 36.03 8.10
N ARG A 68 -0.86 34.86 7.45
CA ARG A 68 -1.55 33.65 7.88
C ARG A 68 -0.79 32.83 8.92
N ASP A 69 0.41 33.25 9.30
CA ASP A 69 1.26 32.44 10.17
C ASP A 69 0.63 32.23 11.55
N GLU A 70 -0.07 33.24 12.07
CA GLU A 70 -0.78 33.10 13.34
C GLU A 70 -1.93 32.08 13.24
N ALA A 71 -2.74 32.18 12.18
CA ALA A 71 -3.83 31.25 11.92
C ALA A 71 -3.31 29.80 11.85
N ARG A 72 -2.28 29.56 11.04
CA ARG A 72 -1.66 28.23 10.89
C ARG A 72 -1.06 27.71 12.18
N ARG A 73 -0.34 28.54 12.94
CA ARG A 73 0.18 28.15 14.27
C ARG A 73 -0.95 27.82 15.25
N GLY A 74 -2.08 28.54 15.19
CA GLY A 74 -3.28 28.26 15.97
C GLY A 74 -3.87 26.89 15.63
N ILE A 75 -4.10 26.63 14.34
CA ILE A 75 -4.59 25.34 13.82
C ILE A 75 -3.67 24.20 14.26
N MET A 76 -2.36 24.33 14.01
CA MET A 76 -1.37 23.31 14.36
C MET A 76 -1.36 23.03 15.86
N ARG A 77 -1.27 24.06 16.71
CA ARG A 77 -1.22 23.90 18.18
C ARG A 77 -2.46 23.21 18.75
N ILE A 78 -3.65 23.61 18.28
CA ILE A 78 -4.90 22.99 18.76
C ILE A 78 -5.00 21.56 18.22
N GLY A 79 -4.74 21.37 16.93
CA GLY A 79 -4.73 20.06 16.30
C GLY A 79 -3.79 19.06 16.96
N ALA A 80 -2.57 19.49 17.33
CA ALA A 80 -1.60 18.67 18.02
C ALA A 80 -2.14 18.16 19.38
N ARG A 81 -2.78 19.05 20.15
CA ARG A 81 -3.43 18.68 21.43
C ARG A 81 -4.60 17.72 21.24
N MET A 82 -5.45 17.98 20.24
CA MET A 82 -6.61 17.14 19.93
C MET A 82 -6.18 15.74 19.45
N GLY A 83 -5.17 15.67 18.58
CA GLY A 83 -4.58 14.42 18.12
C GLY A 83 -3.92 13.63 19.24
N ALA A 84 -3.16 14.29 20.12
CA ALA A 84 -2.58 13.64 21.29
C ALA A 84 -3.66 13.08 22.25
N ALA A 85 -4.73 13.84 22.48
CA ALA A 85 -5.86 13.38 23.29
C ALA A 85 -6.63 12.22 22.65
N ALA A 86 -6.74 12.19 21.32
CA ALA A 86 -7.30 11.05 20.59
C ALA A 86 -6.41 9.81 20.70
N ALA A 87 -5.10 9.97 20.54
CA ALA A 87 -4.11 8.90 20.67
C ALA A 87 -4.11 8.30 22.09
N ALA A 88 -4.18 9.14 23.12
CA ALA A 88 -4.27 8.70 24.52
C ALA A 88 -5.53 7.86 24.80
N LYS A 89 -6.60 8.05 24.02
CA LYS A 89 -7.83 7.25 24.08
C LYS A 89 -7.79 6.02 23.16
N GLY A 90 -6.66 5.71 22.54
CA GLY A 90 -6.51 4.60 21.59
C GLY A 90 -7.15 4.84 20.22
N ARG A 91 -7.66 6.04 19.95
CA ARG A 91 -8.27 6.39 18.65
C ARG A 91 -7.18 6.86 17.69
N LEU A 92 -6.53 5.93 17.00
CA LEU A 92 -5.43 6.25 16.10
C LEU A 92 -5.92 6.70 14.72
N PHE A 93 -6.86 5.95 14.13
CA PHE A 93 -7.43 6.23 12.80
C PHE A 93 -8.96 6.17 12.88
N ALA A 94 -9.64 7.16 12.31
CA ALA A 94 -11.07 7.09 12.02
C ALA A 94 -11.35 6.95 10.51
N ASN A 95 -10.35 7.22 9.64
CA ASN A 95 -10.48 7.21 8.17
C ASN A 95 -11.63 8.10 7.70
N ARG A 96 -11.77 9.27 8.30
CA ARG A 96 -12.81 10.26 8.00
C ARG A 96 -12.20 11.64 7.94
N ASP A 97 -12.71 12.45 7.03
CA ASP A 97 -12.37 13.87 7.00
C ASP A 97 -12.93 14.54 8.26
N ILE A 98 -12.04 15.13 9.07
CA ILE A 98 -12.50 15.83 10.28
C ILE A 98 -13.31 17.07 9.94
N LEU A 99 -13.11 17.62 8.74
CA LEU A 99 -13.78 18.81 8.23
C LEU A 99 -14.89 18.36 7.28
N THR A 100 -16.14 18.53 7.71
CA THR A 100 -17.31 18.23 6.89
C THR A 100 -18.06 19.52 6.60
N THR A 101 -18.69 19.62 5.44
CA THR A 101 -19.59 20.73 5.14
C THR A 101 -21.04 20.30 5.34
N VAL A 102 -21.81 21.12 6.05
CA VAL A 102 -23.25 20.90 6.22
C VAL A 102 -24.03 22.10 5.69
N PRO A 103 -25.25 21.89 5.15
CA PRO A 103 -26.13 23.00 4.79
C PRO A 103 -26.45 23.85 6.03
N ASP A 104 -26.39 25.17 5.88
CA ASP A 104 -26.68 26.10 6.96
C ASP A 104 -27.50 27.28 6.40
N GLU A 105 -28.71 27.49 6.94
CA GLU A 105 -29.60 28.56 6.49
C GLU A 105 -29.00 29.95 6.71
N ASP A 106 -28.21 30.09 7.78
CA ASP A 106 -27.50 31.31 8.05
C ASP A 106 -26.38 31.52 7.06
N CYS A 107 -25.74 30.48 6.50
CA CYS A 107 -24.82 30.65 5.36
C CYS A 107 -25.57 30.88 4.02
N ARG A 108 -26.82 30.44 3.87
CA ARG A 108 -27.62 30.56 2.62
C ARG A 108 -28.06 31.98 2.31
N ARG A 109 -28.47 32.73 3.34
CA ARG A 109 -28.94 34.11 3.19
C ARG A 109 -27.86 35.05 2.61
N TRP A 110 -26.61 34.59 2.58
CA TRP A 110 -25.43 35.38 2.29
C TRP A 110 -24.95 35.30 0.84
N SER A 111 -25.44 34.34 0.05
CA SER A 111 -24.99 34.14 -1.35
C SER A 111 -25.86 34.86 -2.39
N ARG A 112 -26.92 35.58 -2.00
CA ARG A 112 -27.91 36.14 -2.96
C ARG A 112 -27.59 37.53 -3.51
N ASN A 113 -26.67 38.28 -2.91
CA ASN A 113 -26.27 39.59 -3.43
C ASN A 113 -24.89 39.52 -4.09
N TYR A 114 -24.88 39.56 -5.43
CA TYR A 114 -23.71 39.56 -6.31
C TYR A 114 -22.86 40.85 -6.25
N TYR A 115 -23.07 41.73 -5.26
CA TYR A 115 -22.26 42.93 -5.08
C TYR A 115 -21.38 42.80 -3.85
N LEU A 116 -20.10 43.12 -4.04
CA LEU A 116 -18.94 43.15 -3.14
C LEU A 116 -19.12 44.03 -1.89
N VAL A 117 -20.28 44.05 -1.25
CA VAL A 117 -20.45 44.71 0.05
C VAL A 117 -19.93 43.73 1.10
N PRO A 118 -18.83 44.07 1.82
CA PRO A 118 -18.40 43.26 2.94
C PRO A 118 -19.56 43.19 3.93
N ASN A 119 -20.07 41.99 4.21
CA ASN A 119 -21.17 41.87 5.15
C ASN A 119 -20.70 42.37 6.54
N PRO A 120 -21.32 43.41 7.11
CA PRO A 120 -20.91 43.96 8.40
C PRO A 120 -21.29 43.08 9.60
N TYR A 121 -22.04 41.99 9.38
CA TYR A 121 -22.60 41.15 10.44
C TYR A 121 -22.22 39.68 10.29
N GLU A 122 -20.92 39.34 10.22
CA GLU A 122 -20.45 37.93 10.22
C GLU A 122 -21.26 37.09 11.22
N PRO A 123 -21.80 35.93 10.80
CA PRO A 123 -22.69 35.19 11.67
C PRO A 123 -21.90 34.80 12.94
N PRO A 124 -22.55 34.76 14.12
CA PRO A 124 -21.89 34.48 15.39
C PRO A 124 -21.38 33.03 15.49
N VAL A 125 -21.62 32.20 14.47
CA VAL A 125 -21.25 30.79 14.46
C VAL A 125 -19.79 30.61 14.01
N PRO A 126 -19.01 29.80 14.74
CA PRO A 126 -17.70 29.35 14.29
C PRO A 126 -17.83 28.55 13.00
N GLY A 127 -17.12 28.97 11.95
CA GLY A 127 -17.06 28.25 10.68
C GLY A 127 -16.95 29.17 9.48
N LEU A 128 -16.24 28.67 8.47
CA LEU A 128 -16.25 29.26 7.14
C LEU A 128 -17.59 28.95 6.47
N CYS A 129 -18.35 29.99 6.10
CA CYS A 129 -19.45 29.84 5.17
C CYS A 129 -18.88 29.79 3.75
N THR A 130 -19.05 28.67 3.06
CA THR A 130 -18.66 28.55 1.65
C THR A 130 -19.85 28.86 0.75
N THR A 131 -19.60 29.56 -0.36
CA THR A 131 -20.63 29.94 -1.34
C THR A 131 -20.99 28.81 -2.29
N LYS A 132 -20.20 27.73 -2.31
CA LYS A 132 -20.50 26.53 -3.10
C LYS A 132 -21.81 25.93 -2.58
N SER A 133 -22.80 25.82 -3.47
CA SER A 133 -24.03 25.03 -3.24
C SER A 133 -25.08 25.62 -2.29
N GLY A 134 -25.17 26.95 -2.19
CA GLY A 134 -26.21 27.62 -1.42
C GLY A 134 -26.00 27.45 0.09
N GLY A 135 -24.95 28.10 0.61
CA GLY A 135 -24.71 28.30 2.03
C GLY A 135 -24.37 27.04 2.81
N MET A 136 -23.09 26.63 2.77
CA MET A 136 -22.59 25.49 3.52
C MET A 136 -21.63 25.97 4.62
N ARG A 137 -21.75 25.42 5.83
CA ARG A 137 -20.85 25.67 6.96
C ARG A 137 -19.89 24.51 7.15
N VAL A 138 -18.61 24.82 7.40
CA VAL A 138 -17.62 23.83 7.84
C VAL A 138 -17.86 23.47 9.31
N GLN A 139 -17.95 22.17 9.60
CA GLN A 139 -18.02 21.60 10.94
C GLN A 139 -16.83 20.67 11.18
N ILE A 140 -16.47 20.50 12.45
CA ILE A 140 -15.40 19.60 12.87
C ILE A 140 -15.95 18.40 13.62
N GLU A 141 -15.61 17.19 13.17
CA GLU A 141 -15.91 15.95 13.88
C GLU A 141 -14.94 15.75 15.08
N GLY A 142 -15.43 16.02 16.30
CA GLY A 142 -14.64 15.83 17.52
C GLY A 142 -14.25 14.37 17.84
N SER A 143 -14.95 13.40 17.22
CA SER A 143 -14.72 11.96 17.37
C SER A 143 -13.53 11.43 16.57
N ALA A 144 -12.90 12.25 15.73
CA ALA A 144 -11.81 11.83 14.85
C ALA A 144 -10.60 11.18 15.56
N GLY A 145 -9.86 10.36 14.81
CA GLY A 145 -8.64 9.71 15.26
C GLY A 145 -7.45 10.68 15.28
N ALA A 146 -6.38 10.28 15.97
CA ALA A 146 -5.16 11.07 16.09
C ALA A 146 -4.55 11.42 14.73
N TYR A 147 -4.48 10.44 13.82
CA TYR A 147 -4.00 10.63 12.46
C TYR A 147 -4.79 11.71 11.72
N ASP A 148 -6.12 11.61 11.77
CA ASP A 148 -7.02 12.53 11.05
C ASP A 148 -6.86 13.97 11.57
N TRP A 149 -6.71 14.13 12.88
CA TRP A 149 -6.37 15.41 13.50
C TRP A 149 -5.06 15.97 12.98
N TYR A 150 -3.99 15.17 12.99
CA TYR A 150 -2.67 15.61 12.59
C TYR A 150 -2.62 16.01 11.11
N GLU A 151 -3.23 15.24 10.22
CA GLU A 151 -3.30 15.55 8.78
C GLU A 151 -4.07 16.84 8.51
N ALA A 152 -5.27 16.98 9.06
CA ALA A 152 -6.14 18.11 8.76
C ALA A 152 -5.69 19.43 9.41
N THR A 153 -4.72 19.38 10.33
CA THR A 153 -4.20 20.56 11.04
C THR A 153 -2.72 20.82 10.76
N PHE A 154 -2.19 20.25 9.68
CA PHE A 154 -0.81 20.46 9.21
C PHE A 154 0.29 19.93 10.16
N ASN A 155 -0.05 19.08 11.13
CA ASN A 155 0.89 18.41 12.03
C ASN A 155 1.44 17.14 11.38
N TYR A 156 2.11 17.34 10.25
CA TYR A 156 2.50 16.27 9.34
C TYR A 156 3.58 15.35 9.91
N ARG A 157 4.47 15.86 10.77
CA ARG A 157 5.51 15.03 11.40
C ARG A 157 4.90 14.05 12.39
N GLU A 158 3.86 14.49 13.09
CA GLU A 158 3.11 13.71 14.06
C GLU A 158 2.28 12.62 13.38
N SER A 159 1.68 12.91 12.21
CA SER A 159 0.99 11.89 11.40
C SER A 159 1.97 10.85 10.84
N ASP A 160 3.10 11.28 10.29
CA ASP A 160 4.18 10.39 9.82
C ASP A 160 4.68 9.47 10.95
N ALA A 161 4.94 10.03 12.14
CA ALA A 161 5.38 9.26 13.31
C ALA A 161 4.33 8.23 13.77
N LEU A 162 3.05 8.56 13.67
CA LEU A 162 1.97 7.65 14.05
C LEU A 162 1.85 6.48 13.06
N VAL A 163 1.97 6.75 11.77
CA VAL A 163 1.97 5.72 10.72
C VAL A 163 3.13 4.74 10.94
N LEU A 164 4.34 5.25 11.22
CA LEU A 164 5.48 4.38 11.54
C LEU A 164 5.30 3.62 12.86
N LYS A 165 4.72 4.24 13.89
CA LYS A 165 4.43 3.55 15.15
C LYS A 165 3.51 2.35 14.92
N VAL A 166 2.49 2.51 14.08
CA VAL A 166 1.55 1.44 13.74
C VAL A 166 2.25 0.33 12.96
N LEU A 167 3.05 0.69 11.96
CA LEU A 167 3.86 -0.27 11.23
C LEU A 167 4.82 -1.06 12.15
N ARG A 168 5.52 -0.36 13.06
CA ARG A 168 6.42 -1.00 14.03
C ARG A 168 5.70 -1.96 14.98
N SER A 169 4.43 -1.69 15.29
CA SER A 169 3.62 -2.57 16.14
C SER A 169 3.12 -3.82 15.43
N SER A 170 3.11 -3.83 14.09
CA SER A 170 2.66 -4.94 13.26
C SER A 170 3.51 -5.03 11.99
N PRO A 171 4.82 -5.31 12.12
CA PRO A 171 5.76 -5.21 10.99
C PRO A 171 5.49 -6.24 9.89
N HIS A 172 4.78 -7.33 10.21
CA HIS A 172 4.41 -8.39 9.28
C HIS A 172 3.05 -8.17 8.60
N ASP A 173 2.30 -7.14 9.00
CA ASP A 173 1.03 -6.79 8.36
C ASP A 173 1.29 -6.03 7.05
N PHE A 174 1.12 -6.74 5.94
CA PHE A 174 1.31 -6.18 4.61
C PHE A 174 0.30 -5.06 4.31
N GLY A 175 -0.94 -5.14 4.82
CA GLY A 175 -1.95 -4.10 4.63
C GLY A 175 -1.58 -2.80 5.33
N ALA A 176 -1.07 -2.90 6.57
CA ALA A 176 -0.53 -1.75 7.30
C ALA A 176 0.69 -1.15 6.58
N TYR A 177 1.57 -2.00 6.05
CA TYR A 177 2.74 -1.57 5.28
C TYR A 177 2.37 -0.82 3.99
N GLU A 178 1.44 -1.35 3.20
CA GLU A 178 0.96 -0.66 2.00
C GLU A 178 0.29 0.68 2.33
N ALA A 179 -0.49 0.74 3.42
CA ALA A 179 -1.08 1.98 3.88
C ALA A 179 0.00 3.02 4.21
N ALA A 180 1.08 2.62 4.87
CA ALA A 180 2.24 3.47 5.13
C ALA A 180 2.92 3.92 3.82
N GLN A 181 3.14 3.02 2.87
CA GLN A 181 3.71 3.35 1.55
C GLN A 181 2.85 4.39 0.80
N ARG A 182 1.52 4.19 0.76
CA ARG A 182 0.60 5.16 0.14
C ARG A 182 0.65 6.53 0.85
N HIS A 183 0.70 6.52 2.17
CA HIS A 183 0.83 7.73 2.98
C HIS A 183 2.11 8.51 2.64
N PHE A 184 3.27 7.87 2.66
CA PHE A 184 4.55 8.55 2.38
C PHE A 184 4.69 8.96 0.91
N LYS A 185 4.09 8.22 -0.03
CA LYS A 185 3.99 8.63 -1.44
C LYS A 185 3.15 9.90 -1.59
N LYS A 186 2.03 10.02 -0.87
CA LYS A 186 1.20 11.24 -0.84
C LYS A 186 1.97 12.41 -0.20
N ARG A 187 2.73 12.15 0.87
CA ARG A 187 3.61 13.15 1.52
C ARG A 187 4.63 13.76 0.58
N HIS A 188 5.28 12.93 -0.24
CA HIS A 188 6.25 13.42 -1.23
C HIS A 188 5.63 14.44 -2.21
N GLN A 189 4.33 14.31 -2.51
CA GLN A 189 3.64 15.27 -3.37
C GLN A 189 3.51 16.64 -2.71
N LEU A 190 3.58 16.75 -1.38
CA LEU A 190 3.46 18.01 -0.65
C LEU A 190 4.77 18.82 -0.61
N ASN A 191 5.82 18.39 -1.32
CA ASN A 191 7.07 19.15 -1.46
C ASN A 191 6.85 20.57 -2.01
N HIS A 192 5.87 20.74 -2.91
CA HIS A 192 5.50 22.07 -3.44
C HIS A 192 4.91 23.00 -2.36
N ALA A 193 4.40 22.44 -1.26
CA ALA A 193 3.84 23.18 -0.12
C ALA A 193 4.88 23.40 1.00
N GLY A 194 6.17 23.18 0.72
CA GLY A 194 7.26 23.38 1.69
C GLY A 194 7.45 22.24 2.70
N TYR A 195 6.78 21.10 2.50
CA TYR A 195 7.02 19.90 3.28
C TYR A 195 8.27 19.16 2.74
N THR A 196 9.18 18.75 3.61
CA THR A 196 10.31 17.89 3.21
C THR A 196 10.12 16.52 3.83
N LEU A 197 9.91 15.51 2.99
CA LEU A 197 9.81 14.12 3.44
C LEU A 197 11.14 13.67 4.06
N ASP A 198 11.07 13.07 5.24
CA ASP A 198 12.23 12.45 5.87
C ASP A 198 12.61 11.16 5.14
N THR A 199 13.82 11.13 4.57
CA THR A 199 14.33 9.95 3.87
C THR A 199 14.53 8.76 4.81
N ALA A 200 14.69 9.00 6.11
CA ALA A 200 14.77 7.95 7.12
C ALA A 200 13.48 7.12 7.18
N HIS A 201 12.31 7.73 6.97
CA HIS A 201 11.03 7.01 6.95
C HIS A 201 10.97 6.02 5.78
N LEU A 202 11.41 6.43 4.59
CA LEU A 202 11.45 5.54 3.42
C LEU A 202 12.48 4.41 3.59
N MET A 203 13.64 4.71 4.18
CA MET A 203 14.64 3.69 4.51
C MET A 203 14.10 2.67 5.52
N GLU A 204 13.32 3.11 6.50
CA GLU A 204 12.68 2.23 7.47
C GLU A 204 11.64 1.30 6.83
N LEU A 205 10.81 1.80 5.91
CA LEU A 205 9.90 0.95 5.14
C LEU A 205 10.67 -0.10 4.36
N ARG A 206 11.69 0.31 3.62
CA ARG A 206 12.53 -0.60 2.83
C ARG A 206 13.18 -1.67 3.71
N LYS A 207 13.71 -1.28 4.87
CA LYS A 207 14.28 -2.20 5.87
C LYS A 207 13.24 -3.19 6.39
N THR A 208 12.02 -2.74 6.69
CA THR A 208 10.93 -3.60 7.15
C THR A 208 10.57 -4.64 6.08
N ALA A 209 10.44 -4.20 4.82
CA ALA A 209 10.18 -5.11 3.71
C ALA A 209 11.30 -6.15 3.51
N SER A 210 12.57 -5.74 3.47
CA SER A 210 13.72 -6.66 3.37
C SER A 210 13.78 -7.66 4.54
N SER A 211 13.49 -7.19 5.76
CA SER A 211 13.41 -8.07 6.94
C SER A 211 12.30 -9.12 6.80
N ASN A 212 11.14 -8.74 6.26
CA ASN A 212 10.02 -9.67 6.01
C ASN A 212 10.35 -10.67 4.90
N VAL A 213 10.98 -10.25 3.80
CA VAL A 213 11.49 -11.16 2.76
C VAL A 213 12.39 -12.21 3.41
N THR A 214 13.36 -11.77 4.22
CA THR A 214 14.31 -12.68 4.89
C THR A 214 13.61 -13.65 5.83
N ALA A 215 12.64 -13.17 6.63
CA ALA A 215 11.89 -14.02 7.54
C ALA A 215 11.04 -15.07 6.81
N ILE A 216 10.37 -14.68 5.72
CA ILE A 216 9.55 -15.59 4.91
C ILE A 216 10.42 -16.65 4.23
N LEU A 217 11.55 -16.25 3.62
CA LEU A 217 12.47 -17.20 2.99
C LEU A 217 13.10 -18.17 4.00
N LEU A 218 13.37 -17.72 5.23
CA LEU A 218 13.86 -18.60 6.28
C LEU A 218 12.78 -19.58 6.75
N GLN A 219 11.53 -19.14 6.82
CA GLN A 219 10.40 -20.00 7.16
C GLN A 219 10.16 -21.04 6.06
N GLU A 220 10.19 -20.63 4.80
CA GLU A 220 10.11 -21.53 3.63
C GLU A 220 11.16 -22.63 3.69
N GLN A 221 12.42 -22.29 3.97
CA GLN A 221 13.46 -23.31 4.11
C GLN A 221 13.17 -24.34 5.19
N LYS A 222 12.56 -23.92 6.31
CA LYS A 222 12.24 -24.80 7.43
C LYS A 222 11.06 -25.70 7.09
N ASP A 223 10.03 -25.14 6.45
CA ASP A 223 8.81 -25.86 6.10
C ASP A 223 9.08 -26.89 5.02
N LEU A 224 9.99 -26.60 4.08
CA LEU A 224 10.41 -27.58 3.07
C LEU A 224 11.17 -28.77 3.69
N ALA A 225 11.91 -28.57 4.78
CA ALA A 225 12.54 -29.67 5.50
C ALA A 225 11.52 -30.55 6.24
N ALA A 226 10.27 -30.10 6.38
CA ALA A 226 9.17 -30.84 7.00
C ALA A 226 8.28 -31.48 5.91
N PRO A 227 8.24 -32.82 5.78
CA PRO A 227 7.58 -33.50 4.65
C PRO A 227 6.05 -33.30 4.55
N LYS A 228 5.41 -32.64 5.52
CA LYS A 228 3.97 -32.33 5.49
C LYS A 228 3.65 -30.91 5.00
N GLU A 229 4.65 -30.05 4.85
CA GLU A 229 4.44 -28.63 4.55
C GLU A 229 5.15 -28.15 3.28
N ALA A 230 5.74 -29.06 2.51
CA ALA A 230 6.44 -28.75 1.25
C ALA A 230 5.55 -27.97 0.26
N ASP A 231 4.26 -28.32 0.16
CA ASP A 231 3.26 -27.66 -0.70
C ASP A 231 3.10 -26.15 -0.44
N ARG A 232 3.59 -25.63 0.69
CA ARG A 232 3.49 -24.20 1.04
C ARG A 232 4.61 -23.35 0.44
N SER A 233 5.69 -23.95 -0.04
CA SER A 233 6.89 -23.24 -0.50
C SER A 233 6.56 -22.17 -1.55
N LEU A 234 5.83 -22.52 -2.62
CA LEU A 234 5.46 -21.56 -3.67
C LEU A 234 4.65 -20.37 -3.12
N SER A 235 3.65 -20.63 -2.27
CA SER A 235 2.83 -19.58 -1.64
C SER A 235 3.65 -18.63 -0.76
N GLN A 236 4.71 -19.15 -0.13
CA GLN A 236 5.65 -18.34 0.66
C GLN A 236 6.58 -17.52 -0.24
N LEU A 237 7.05 -18.08 -1.36
CA LEU A 237 7.82 -17.32 -2.35
C LEU A 237 6.99 -16.21 -2.98
N GLU A 238 5.70 -16.42 -3.26
CA GLU A 238 4.78 -15.36 -3.69
C GLU A 238 4.62 -14.25 -2.64
N ALA A 239 4.45 -14.63 -1.37
CA ALA A 239 4.39 -13.67 -0.27
C ALA A 239 5.71 -12.90 -0.14
N ALA A 240 6.86 -13.57 -0.26
CA ALA A 240 8.18 -12.95 -0.25
C ALA A 240 8.34 -11.99 -1.44
N LEU A 241 7.89 -12.36 -2.64
CA LEU A 241 7.97 -11.51 -3.84
C LEU A 241 7.16 -10.22 -3.68
N LYS A 242 5.97 -10.30 -3.07
CA LYS A 242 5.17 -9.11 -2.73
C LYS A 242 5.95 -8.14 -1.86
N TRP A 243 6.62 -8.61 -0.81
CA TRP A 243 7.49 -7.78 0.02
C TRP A 243 8.73 -7.28 -0.73
N ALA A 244 9.35 -8.14 -1.53
CA ALA A 244 10.57 -7.83 -2.28
C ALA A 244 10.37 -6.68 -3.28
N SER A 245 9.17 -6.58 -3.88
CA SER A 245 8.81 -5.48 -4.77
C SER A 245 8.93 -4.09 -4.13
N TYR A 246 8.84 -4.00 -2.80
CA TYR A 246 9.06 -2.76 -2.04
C TYR A 246 10.46 -2.67 -1.42
N ALA A 247 11.14 -3.81 -1.23
CA ALA A 247 12.48 -3.85 -0.67
C ALA A 247 13.58 -3.51 -1.70
N GLY A 248 13.32 -3.77 -2.98
CA GLY A 248 14.17 -3.43 -4.11
C GLY A 248 14.52 -4.62 -5.01
N GLU A 249 15.22 -4.33 -6.10
CA GLU A 249 15.56 -5.32 -7.14
C GLU A 249 16.42 -6.46 -6.60
N GLU A 250 17.35 -6.19 -5.68
CA GLU A 250 18.23 -7.21 -5.08
C GLU A 250 17.43 -8.29 -4.33
N GLU A 251 16.46 -7.90 -3.51
CA GLU A 251 15.60 -8.85 -2.79
C GLU A 251 14.67 -9.59 -3.76
N THR A 252 14.21 -8.92 -4.82
CA THR A 252 13.41 -9.55 -5.87
C THR A 252 14.22 -10.63 -6.58
N ALA A 253 15.46 -10.33 -6.96
CA ALA A 253 16.38 -11.27 -7.58
C ALA A 253 16.69 -12.46 -6.66
N ARG A 254 16.80 -12.23 -5.35
CA ARG A 254 17.00 -13.28 -4.35
C ARG A 254 15.81 -14.24 -4.26
N VAL A 255 14.57 -13.74 -4.26
CA VAL A 255 13.35 -14.58 -4.27
C VAL A 255 13.26 -15.38 -5.58
N ILE A 256 13.53 -14.75 -6.72
CA ILE A 256 13.54 -15.42 -8.04
C ILE A 256 14.61 -16.51 -8.08
N LYS A 257 15.83 -16.22 -7.63
CA LYS A 257 16.91 -17.21 -7.56
C LYS A 257 16.49 -18.39 -6.70
N ARG A 258 15.86 -18.12 -5.55
CA ARG A 258 15.36 -19.17 -4.66
C ARG A 258 14.35 -20.10 -5.35
N ALA A 259 13.40 -19.55 -6.10
CA ALA A 259 12.47 -20.35 -6.90
C ALA A 259 13.20 -21.20 -7.95
N ILE A 260 14.20 -20.64 -8.63
CA ILE A 260 15.01 -21.38 -9.61
C ILE A 260 15.72 -22.56 -8.94
N ASP A 261 16.35 -22.34 -7.78
CA ASP A 261 17.03 -23.39 -7.03
C ASP A 261 16.04 -24.53 -6.65
N ARG A 262 14.80 -24.20 -6.27
CA ARG A 262 13.74 -25.20 -6.01
C ARG A 262 13.32 -25.97 -7.26
N GLY A 263 13.17 -25.26 -8.38
CA GLY A 263 12.87 -25.89 -9.65
C GLY A 263 14.00 -26.83 -10.10
N ASP A 264 15.26 -26.46 -9.83
CA ASP A 264 16.42 -27.30 -10.13
C ASP A 264 16.44 -28.56 -9.24
N ASP A 265 16.17 -28.44 -7.95
CA ASP A 265 16.05 -29.57 -7.03
C ASP A 265 14.95 -30.56 -7.50
N ALA A 266 13.75 -30.04 -7.81
CA ALA A 266 12.61 -30.86 -8.25
C ALA A 266 12.83 -31.51 -9.63
N LEU A 267 13.56 -30.85 -10.53
CA LEU A 267 13.90 -31.39 -11.86
C LEU A 267 14.81 -32.63 -11.78
N MET A 268 15.61 -32.76 -10.72
CA MET A 268 16.52 -33.90 -10.54
C MET A 268 15.80 -35.18 -10.13
N GLU A 269 14.60 -35.06 -9.58
CA GLU A 269 13.79 -36.18 -9.14
C GLU A 269 13.14 -36.94 -10.31
N LYS A 270 12.57 -38.10 -10.01
CA LYS A 270 12.06 -39.04 -11.02
C LYS A 270 10.53 -39.11 -11.08
N SER A 271 9.81 -38.39 -10.23
CA SER A 271 8.36 -38.48 -10.20
C SER A 271 7.72 -37.41 -11.10
N ILE A 272 6.52 -37.71 -11.60
CA ILE A 272 5.73 -36.75 -12.39
C ILE A 272 5.34 -35.52 -11.56
N THR A 273 5.11 -35.70 -10.26
CA THR A 273 4.73 -34.61 -9.34
C THR A 273 5.88 -33.62 -9.18
N ASP A 274 7.13 -34.10 -9.08
CA ASP A 274 8.30 -33.22 -8.95
C ASP A 274 8.55 -32.41 -10.23
N LEU A 275 8.31 -33.01 -11.41
CA LEU A 275 8.40 -32.25 -12.67
C LEU A 275 7.32 -31.17 -12.80
N HIS A 276 6.09 -31.45 -12.32
CA HIS A 276 5.05 -30.42 -12.23
C HIS A 276 5.48 -29.30 -11.28
N GLU A 277 6.03 -29.63 -10.11
CA GLU A 277 6.52 -28.65 -9.16
C GLU A 277 7.67 -27.80 -9.77
N ALA A 278 8.59 -28.42 -10.51
CA ALA A 278 9.64 -27.71 -11.23
C ALA A 278 9.08 -26.69 -12.24
N LEU A 279 8.02 -27.04 -12.98
CA LEU A 279 7.34 -26.12 -13.89
C LEU A 279 6.72 -24.93 -13.15
N GLU A 280 6.08 -25.18 -12.01
CA GLU A 280 5.47 -24.11 -11.21
C GLU A 280 6.53 -23.10 -10.74
N TYR A 281 7.67 -23.57 -10.22
CA TYR A 281 8.77 -22.69 -9.82
C TYR A 281 9.41 -21.93 -10.99
N TYR A 282 9.64 -22.58 -12.14
CA TYR A 282 10.21 -21.89 -13.31
C TYR A 282 9.23 -20.90 -13.94
N SER A 283 7.94 -21.21 -13.93
CA SER A 283 6.90 -20.27 -14.37
C SER A 283 6.84 -19.06 -13.44
N PHE A 284 6.87 -19.28 -12.12
CA PHE A 284 6.95 -18.20 -11.12
C PHE A 284 8.21 -17.33 -11.30
N ALA A 285 9.35 -17.95 -11.63
CA ALA A 285 10.61 -17.26 -11.88
C ALA A 285 10.72 -16.62 -13.29
N GLU A 286 9.70 -16.80 -14.14
CA GLU A 286 9.68 -16.37 -15.55
C GLU A 286 10.89 -16.90 -16.37
N LYS A 287 11.29 -18.16 -16.13
CA LYS A 287 12.42 -18.84 -16.80
C LYS A 287 11.95 -19.86 -17.84
N MET A 288 11.46 -19.34 -18.97
CA MET A 288 10.90 -20.16 -20.06
C MET A 288 11.92 -21.14 -20.67
N GLU A 289 13.21 -20.82 -20.62
CA GLU A 289 14.28 -21.73 -21.04
C GLU A 289 14.37 -22.97 -20.16
N LYS A 290 14.06 -22.86 -18.86
CA LYS A 290 14.08 -23.99 -17.93
C LYS A 290 12.82 -24.85 -18.02
N VAL A 291 11.67 -24.26 -18.40
CA VAL A 291 10.45 -25.01 -18.73
C VAL A 291 10.73 -26.07 -19.81
N ARG A 292 11.51 -25.72 -20.85
CA ARG A 292 11.93 -26.69 -21.89
C ARG A 292 12.80 -27.82 -21.34
N MET A 293 13.61 -27.56 -20.32
CA MET A 293 14.41 -28.61 -19.67
C MET A 293 13.50 -29.62 -18.96
N VAL A 294 12.40 -29.17 -18.36
CA VAL A 294 11.39 -30.07 -17.78
C VAL A 294 10.73 -30.93 -18.86
N GLU A 295 10.34 -30.33 -19.99
CA GLU A 295 9.76 -31.06 -21.12
C GLU A 295 10.70 -32.17 -21.62
N MET A 296 11.98 -31.85 -21.83
CA MET A 296 12.99 -32.82 -22.24
C MET A 296 13.20 -33.93 -21.21
N ARG A 297 13.22 -33.58 -19.92
CA ARG A 297 13.37 -34.56 -18.83
C ARG A 297 12.16 -35.47 -18.72
N ALA A 298 10.96 -34.94 -18.90
CA ALA A 298 9.72 -35.71 -18.95
C ALA A 298 9.74 -36.69 -20.14
N ASP A 299 10.17 -36.26 -21.33
CA ASP A 299 10.34 -37.17 -22.47
C ASP A 299 11.32 -38.32 -22.17
N GLU A 300 12.46 -38.03 -21.54
CA GLU A 300 13.44 -39.05 -21.13
C GLU A 300 12.84 -40.06 -20.15
N LEU A 301 12.17 -39.59 -19.09
CA LEU A 301 11.53 -40.45 -18.09
C LEU A 301 10.37 -41.26 -18.68
N GLY A 302 9.61 -40.68 -19.62
CA GLY A 302 8.56 -41.39 -20.35
C GLY A 302 9.11 -42.56 -21.18
N MET A 303 10.26 -42.37 -21.84
CA MET A 303 10.93 -43.45 -22.59
C MET A 303 11.49 -44.55 -21.67
N ASN A 304 12.02 -44.17 -20.51
CA ASN A 304 12.47 -45.13 -19.50
C ASN A 304 11.29 -45.96 -18.97
N ALA A 305 10.16 -45.32 -18.65
CA ALA A 305 8.94 -46.01 -18.21
C ALA A 305 8.38 -46.98 -19.26
N LEU A 306 8.42 -46.63 -20.56
CA LEU A 306 8.09 -47.58 -21.63
C LEU A 306 9.04 -48.78 -21.66
N SER A 307 10.34 -48.54 -21.47
CA SER A 307 11.34 -49.62 -21.43
C SER A 307 11.13 -50.55 -20.24
N ASP A 308 10.64 -50.01 -19.11
CA ASP A 308 10.26 -50.76 -17.91
C ASP A 308 8.86 -51.41 -18.00
N ASN A 309 8.21 -51.33 -19.16
CA ASN A 309 6.87 -51.86 -19.42
C ASN A 309 5.77 -51.25 -18.52
N ASP A 310 5.91 -49.97 -18.17
CA ASP A 310 4.88 -49.16 -17.52
C ASP A 310 4.37 -48.06 -18.48
N PRO A 311 3.45 -48.41 -19.41
CA PRO A 311 2.90 -47.44 -20.35
C PRO A 311 2.00 -46.39 -19.67
N GLY A 312 1.50 -46.67 -18.46
CA GLY A 312 0.70 -45.72 -17.68
C GLY A 312 1.54 -44.55 -17.16
N ALA A 313 2.68 -44.85 -16.55
CA ALA A 313 3.64 -43.82 -16.14
C ALA A 313 4.19 -43.06 -17.36
N ALA A 314 4.53 -43.77 -18.44
CA ALA A 314 5.01 -43.16 -19.67
C ALA A 314 4.03 -42.15 -20.27
N LEU A 315 2.74 -42.49 -20.32
CA LEU A 315 1.69 -41.59 -20.79
C LEU A 315 1.69 -40.26 -20.01
N ASN A 316 1.76 -40.32 -18.68
CA ASN A 316 1.77 -39.12 -17.84
C ASN A 316 2.95 -38.21 -18.15
N PHE A 317 4.15 -38.76 -18.30
CA PHE A 317 5.33 -37.98 -18.66
C PHE A 317 5.24 -37.36 -20.06
N PHE A 318 4.78 -38.10 -21.06
CA PHE A 318 4.62 -37.56 -22.42
C PHE A 318 3.50 -36.52 -22.54
N MET A 319 2.47 -36.60 -21.68
CA MET A 319 1.48 -35.53 -21.58
C MET A 319 2.12 -34.25 -21.01
N LEU A 320 2.97 -34.38 -19.99
CA LEU A 320 3.65 -33.24 -19.38
C LEU A 320 4.63 -32.56 -20.33
N SER A 321 5.41 -33.32 -21.10
CA SER A 321 6.33 -32.78 -22.12
C SER A 321 5.63 -32.19 -23.34
N GLY A 322 4.32 -32.41 -23.49
CA GLY A 322 3.57 -32.04 -24.69
C GLY A 322 3.84 -32.95 -25.91
N ASN A 323 4.54 -34.07 -25.75
CA ASN A 323 4.86 -35.01 -26.83
C ASN A 323 3.66 -35.90 -27.19
N ARG A 324 2.68 -35.31 -27.89
CA ARG A 324 1.41 -35.96 -28.27
C ARG A 324 1.60 -37.28 -29.03
N GLY A 325 2.64 -37.39 -29.84
CA GLY A 325 2.91 -38.59 -30.64
C GLY A 325 3.31 -39.79 -29.77
N GLN A 326 4.14 -39.57 -28.75
CA GLN A 326 4.52 -40.63 -27.81
C GLN A 326 3.42 -40.91 -26.78
N ALA A 327 2.71 -39.87 -26.34
CA ALA A 327 1.55 -40.03 -25.46
C ALA A 327 0.48 -40.95 -26.11
N GLU A 328 0.18 -40.76 -27.40
CA GLU A 328 -0.78 -41.61 -28.12
C GLU A 328 -0.33 -43.07 -28.19
N LYS A 329 0.96 -43.31 -28.47
CA LYS A 329 1.52 -44.67 -28.50
C LYS A 329 1.42 -45.34 -27.14
N ALA A 330 1.76 -44.63 -26.07
CA ALA A 330 1.62 -45.13 -24.70
C ALA A 330 0.15 -45.45 -24.39
N ARG A 331 -0.80 -44.60 -24.79
CA ARG A 331 -2.24 -44.84 -24.62
C ARG A 331 -2.69 -46.13 -25.31
N VAL A 332 -2.31 -46.34 -26.56
CA VAL A 332 -2.63 -47.58 -27.30
C VAL A 332 -2.06 -48.82 -26.60
N LEU A 333 -0.83 -48.74 -26.05
CA LEU A 333 -0.24 -49.84 -25.29
C LEU A 333 -1.01 -50.16 -24.00
N ILE A 334 -1.57 -49.15 -23.32
CA ILE A 334 -2.46 -49.36 -22.16
C ILE A 334 -3.76 -50.07 -22.60
N GLU A 335 -4.35 -49.68 -23.71
CA GLU A 335 -5.63 -50.23 -24.21
C GLU A 335 -5.51 -51.65 -24.78
N THR A 336 -4.39 -51.94 -25.45
CA THR A 336 -4.13 -53.23 -26.13
C THR A 336 -3.34 -54.21 -25.27
N GLY A 337 -2.74 -53.76 -24.18
CA GLY A 337 -2.04 -54.61 -23.23
C GLY A 337 -2.96 -55.70 -22.68
N PRO A 338 -2.44 -56.90 -22.36
CA PRO A 338 -3.25 -57.97 -21.80
C PRO A 338 -3.89 -57.46 -20.50
N LYS A 339 -5.23 -57.29 -20.49
CA LYS A 339 -6.00 -57.00 -19.28
C LYS A 339 -5.49 -57.95 -18.20
N ALA A 340 -4.74 -57.43 -17.23
CA ALA A 340 -4.17 -58.21 -16.15
C ALA A 340 -5.29 -59.10 -15.62
N ALA A 341 -5.13 -60.41 -15.80
CA ALA A 341 -6.09 -61.39 -15.34
C ALA A 341 -6.34 -61.06 -13.86
N THR A 342 -7.54 -60.57 -13.56
CA THR A 342 -8.01 -60.34 -12.21
C THR A 342 -8.00 -61.70 -11.55
N GLY A 343 -6.87 -62.01 -10.91
CA GLY A 343 -6.64 -63.21 -10.15
C GLY A 343 -7.68 -63.26 -9.06
N LYS A 344 -8.75 -63.99 -9.34
CA LYS A 344 -9.71 -64.51 -8.38
C LYS A 344 -8.89 -65.24 -7.32
N LYS A 345 -8.60 -64.58 -6.19
CA LYS A 345 -8.09 -65.21 -4.97
C LYS A 345 -9.16 -66.22 -4.53
N THR A 346 -9.08 -67.44 -5.04
CA THR A 346 -9.80 -68.59 -4.49
C THR A 346 -9.31 -68.80 -3.07
N ALA A 347 -10.27 -68.76 -2.14
CA ALA A 347 -10.09 -69.02 -0.73
C ALA A 347 -9.33 -70.33 -0.49
N GLY A 348 -8.24 -70.26 0.27
CA GLY A 348 -7.62 -71.44 0.88
C GLY A 348 -8.46 -71.89 2.08
N PRO A 349 -8.82 -73.18 2.20
CA PRO A 349 -9.58 -73.67 3.34
C PRO A 349 -8.73 -73.69 4.62
N THR A 350 -9.31 -73.18 5.69
CA THR A 350 -8.77 -73.19 7.06
C THR A 350 -8.58 -74.63 7.54
N PRO A 351 -7.38 -75.05 7.99
CA PRO A 351 -7.21 -76.35 8.61
C PRO A 351 -7.74 -76.33 10.06
N ALA A 352 -8.60 -77.32 10.36
CA ALA A 352 -9.15 -77.57 11.68
C ALA A 352 -8.05 -77.86 12.71
N LYS A 353 -8.00 -77.06 13.77
CA LYS A 353 -7.13 -77.31 14.93
C LYS A 353 -7.84 -78.27 15.89
N LYS A 354 -7.38 -79.52 15.95
CA LYS A 354 -7.72 -80.47 17.01
C LYS A 354 -7.02 -80.08 18.32
N ARG A 355 -7.80 -80.12 19.41
CA ARG A 355 -7.37 -80.10 20.83
C ARG A 355 -6.40 -81.26 21.14
N PRO A 356 -5.57 -81.10 22.18
CA PRO A 356 -5.89 -81.71 23.47
C PRO A 356 -6.39 -80.69 24.50
#